data_AF-A0A8D5TZU8-F1
#
_entry.id   AF-A0A8D5TZU8-F1
#
_cell.length_a   1.000
_cell.length_b   1.000
_cell.length_c   1.000
_cell.angle_alpha   90.00
_cell.angle_beta   90.00
_cell.angle_gamma   90.00
#
_symmetry.space_group_name_H-M   'P 1'
#
loop_
_entity.id
_entity.type
_entity.pdbx_description
1 polymer ?
#
loop_
_entity_poly.entity_id
_entity_poly.type
_entity_poly.pdbx_seq_one_letter_code
_entity_poly.pdbx_strand_id
1 'polypeptide(L)'
;MVYADTDFFLALLKDKDWLKRKASSLLREYEYNITTSLATYLELMLLSKKFGLDPVKVSASVMEITKSFDERILKASILISQGMGVFDAFHAAFSEGKIISSDHIYEEFGYTRIKLEDP
;
A
#
# COMPACT_ATOMS: atom_id res chain seq x y z
N MET A 1 6.49 -20.12 -4.93
CA MET A 1 5.69 -19.06 -4.29
C MET A 1 4.29 -19.09 -4.85
N VAL A 2 3.29 -19.06 -3.97
CA VAL A 2 1.88 -18.89 -4.31
C VAL A 2 1.60 -17.39 -4.39
N TYR A 3 0.98 -16.94 -5.47
CA TYR A 3 0.58 -15.54 -5.61
C TYR A 3 -0.76 -15.32 -4.90
N ALA A 4 -0.80 -14.40 -3.94
CA ALA A 4 -2.02 -13.99 -3.25
C ALA A 4 -2.50 -12.63 -3.79
N ASP A 5 -3.79 -12.56 -4.07
CA ASP A 5 -4.47 -11.33 -4.47
C ASP A 5 -5.04 -10.58 -3.25
N THR A 6 -5.63 -9.41 -3.48
CA THR A 6 -6.13 -8.47 -2.47
C THR A 6 -7.13 -9.10 -1.50
N ASP A 7 -8.02 -9.96 -1.97
CA ASP A 7 -9.07 -10.57 -1.14
C ASP A 7 -8.51 -11.43 0.00
N PHE A 8 -7.43 -12.16 -0.24
CA PHE A 8 -6.72 -12.95 0.75
C PHE A 8 -6.21 -12.08 1.90
N PHE A 9 -5.51 -10.99 1.58
CA PHE A 9 -4.99 -10.07 2.59
C PHE A 9 -6.13 -9.34 3.30
N LEU A 10 -7.15 -8.89 2.56
CA LEU A 10 -8.29 -8.19 3.13
C LEU A 10 -9.06 -9.08 4.12
N ALA A 11 -9.24 -10.36 3.81
CA ALA A 11 -9.89 -11.33 4.68
C ALA A 11 -9.11 -11.56 5.99
N LEU A 12 -7.78 -11.50 5.95
CA LEU A 12 -6.93 -11.60 7.13
C LEU A 12 -7.00 -10.34 8.00
N LEU A 13 -6.98 -9.16 7.36
CA LEU A 13 -6.81 -7.87 8.02
C LEU A 13 -8.10 -7.29 8.59
N LYS A 14 -9.26 -7.58 8.00
CA LYS A 14 -10.55 -7.15 8.55
C LYS A 14 -10.87 -7.92 9.83
N ASP A 15 -11.47 -7.26 10.82
CA ASP A 15 -11.93 -7.92 12.05
C ASP A 15 -12.90 -9.05 11.77
N LYS A 16 -13.90 -8.76 10.93
CA LYS A 16 -14.94 -9.70 10.50
C LYS A 16 -14.90 -9.84 8.97
N ASP A 17 -14.56 -11.03 8.52
CA ASP A 17 -14.65 -11.42 7.12
C ASP A 17 -15.08 -12.89 7.02
N TRP A 18 -15.94 -13.21 6.05
CA TRP A 18 -16.45 -14.57 5.85
C TRP A 18 -15.37 -15.53 5.31
N LEU A 19 -14.33 -14.99 4.65
CA LEU A 19 -13.18 -15.76 4.16
C LEU A 19 -12.09 -15.94 5.21
N LYS A 20 -12.12 -15.21 6.34
CA LYS A 20 -11.01 -15.12 7.32
C LYS A 20 -10.51 -16.48 7.78
N ARG A 21 -11.43 -17.41 8.10
CA ARG A 21 -11.06 -18.78 8.53
C ARG A 21 -10.27 -19.53 7.46
N LYS A 22 -10.71 -19.44 6.20
CA LYS A 22 -10.05 -20.11 5.07
C LYS A 22 -8.71 -19.44 4.76
N ALA A 23 -8.66 -18.11 4.73
CA ALA A 23 -7.44 -17.34 4.53
C ALA A 23 -6.38 -17.67 5.62
N SER A 24 -6.76 -17.71 6.90
CA SER A 24 -5.84 -18.11 7.98
C SER A 24 -5.36 -19.56 7.86
N SER A 25 -6.18 -20.46 7.34
CA SER A 25 -5.75 -21.84 7.06
C SER A 25 -4.71 -21.89 5.94
N LEU A 26 -4.94 -21.17 4.85
CA LEU A 26 -4.03 -21.09 3.72
C LEU A 26 -2.72 -20.37 4.09
N LEU A 27 -2.78 -19.35 4.95
CA LEU A 27 -1.58 -18.68 5.48
C LEU A 27 -0.66 -19.66 6.22
N ARG A 28 -1.23 -20.57 7.03
CA ARG A 28 -0.44 -21.61 7.72
C ARG A 28 0.09 -22.67 6.76
N GLU A 29 -0.68 -23.01 5.73
CA GLU A 29 -0.29 -24.02 4.75
C GLU A 29 0.86 -23.54 3.84
N TYR A 30 0.84 -22.26 3.46
CA TYR A 30 1.82 -21.65 2.56
C TYR A 30 2.74 -20.65 3.27
N GLU A 31 2.96 -20.82 4.58
CA GLU A 31 3.81 -19.93 5.38
C GLU A 31 5.19 -19.76 4.71
N TYR A 32 5.66 -18.51 4.64
CA TYR A 32 6.91 -18.12 3.96
C TYR A 32 6.99 -18.42 2.45
N ASN A 33 5.90 -18.88 1.82
CA ASN A 33 5.85 -19.19 0.38
C ASN A 33 4.73 -18.42 -0.34
N ILE A 34 4.32 -17.27 0.20
CA ILE A 34 3.33 -16.37 -0.40
C ILE A 34 4.06 -15.16 -1.01
N THR A 35 3.61 -14.73 -2.18
CA THR A 35 4.06 -13.50 -2.85
C THR A 35 2.86 -12.68 -3.32
N THR A 36 3.10 -11.42 -3.68
CA THR A 36 2.09 -10.54 -4.27
C THR A 36 2.77 -9.48 -5.14
N SER A 37 2.01 -8.52 -5.68
CA SER A 37 2.54 -7.42 -6.49
C SER A 37 2.23 -6.05 -5.91
N LEU A 38 2.86 -5.01 -6.47
CA LEU A 38 2.53 -3.61 -6.19
C LEU A 38 1.04 -3.29 -6.43
N ALA A 39 0.39 -3.97 -7.38
CA ALA A 39 -1.03 -3.77 -7.67
C ALA A 39 -1.91 -4.11 -6.44
N THR A 40 -1.56 -5.17 -5.72
CA THR A 40 -2.26 -5.57 -4.50
C THR A 40 -2.09 -4.54 -3.39
N TYR A 41 -0.90 -3.94 -3.25
CA TYR A 41 -0.72 -2.83 -2.30
C TYR A 41 -1.56 -1.60 -2.67
N LEU A 42 -1.59 -1.21 -3.95
CA LEU A 42 -2.41 -0.10 -4.42
C LEU A 42 -3.90 -0.32 -4.12
N GLU A 43 -4.42 -1.51 -4.42
CA GLU A 43 -5.82 -1.84 -4.14
C GLU A 43 -6.11 -1.86 -2.64
N LEU A 44 -5.24 -2.47 -1.83
CA LEU A 44 -5.37 -2.46 -0.38
C LEU A 44 -5.36 -1.03 0.20
N MET A 45 -4.55 -0.12 -0.34
CA MET A 45 -4.54 1.28 0.10
C MET A 45 -5.85 2.00 -0.23
N LEU A 46 -6.42 1.77 -1.42
CA LEU A 46 -7.75 2.30 -1.79
C LEU A 46 -8.85 1.75 -0.88
N LEU A 47 -8.80 0.45 -0.59
CA LEU A 47 -9.76 -0.22 0.29
C LEU A 47 -9.59 0.15 1.77
N SER A 48 -8.37 0.50 2.19
CA SER A 48 -8.10 0.93 3.57
C SER A 48 -8.91 2.16 3.92
N LYS A 49 -9.01 3.14 3.00
CA LYS A 49 -9.88 4.31 3.17
C LYS A 49 -11.36 3.93 3.30
N LYS A 50 -11.82 2.96 2.49
CA LYS A 50 -13.21 2.48 2.49
C LYS A 50 -13.59 1.73 3.77
N PHE A 51 -12.67 0.94 4.31
CA PHE A 51 -12.93 0.06 5.45
C PHE A 51 -12.38 0.60 6.78
N GLY A 52 -11.78 1.80 6.80
CA GLY A 52 -11.19 2.38 8.00
C GLY A 52 -9.97 1.61 8.51
N LEU A 53 -9.23 0.96 7.60
CA LEU A 53 -8.00 0.25 7.95
C LEU A 53 -6.82 1.23 7.97
N ASP A 54 -5.88 0.99 8.88
CA ASP A 54 -4.64 1.75 8.99
C ASP A 54 -3.70 1.37 7.83
N PRO A 55 -3.37 2.30 6.90
CA PRO A 55 -2.53 2.02 5.74
C PRO A 55 -1.16 1.44 6.11
N VAL A 56 -0.56 1.93 7.20
CA VAL A 56 0.78 1.53 7.65
C VAL A 56 0.74 0.09 8.15
N LYS A 57 -0.25 -0.24 9.00
CA LYS A 57 -0.45 -1.61 9.50
C LYS A 57 -0.76 -2.59 8.37
N VAL A 58 -1.58 -2.19 7.40
CA VAL A 58 -1.90 -3.01 6.22
C VAL A 58 -0.62 -3.33 5.44
N SER A 59 0.16 -2.31 5.04
CA SER A 59 1.40 -2.54 4.30
C SER A 59 2.39 -3.41 5.07
N ALA A 60 2.63 -3.12 6.35
CA ALA A 60 3.56 -3.89 7.18
C ALA A 60 3.12 -5.36 7.32
N SER A 61 1.83 -5.63 7.46
CA SER A 61 1.31 -6.99 7.56
C SER A 61 1.50 -7.78 6.25
N VAL A 62 1.28 -7.15 5.09
CA VAL A 62 1.50 -7.80 3.79
C VAL A 62 2.98 -8.08 3.57
N MET A 63 3.87 -7.15 3.91
CA MET A 63 5.33 -7.36 3.84
C MET A 63 5.77 -8.52 4.72
N GLU A 64 5.21 -8.62 5.93
CA GLU A 64 5.52 -9.71 6.86
C GLU A 64 5.03 -11.07 6.37
N ILE A 65 3.82 -11.14 5.80
CA ILE A 65 3.26 -12.36 5.20
C ILE A 65 4.08 -12.82 3.99
N THR A 66 4.49 -11.87 3.14
CA THR A 66 5.20 -12.15 1.88
C THR A 66 6.72 -12.23 2.05
N LYS A 67 7.24 -11.88 3.22
CA LYS A 67 8.67 -11.69 3.50
C LYS A 67 9.36 -10.82 2.45
N SER A 68 8.64 -9.81 1.95
CA SER A 68 9.10 -8.87 0.93
C SER A 68 8.96 -7.45 1.47
N PHE A 69 10.08 -6.90 1.93
CA PHE A 69 10.12 -5.53 2.44
C PHE A 69 10.46 -4.55 1.31
N ASP A 70 9.65 -3.49 1.19
CA ASP A 70 9.90 -2.37 0.28
C ASP A 70 9.65 -1.06 1.01
N GLU A 71 10.73 -0.31 1.27
CA GLU A 71 10.67 0.97 1.98
C GLU A 71 9.78 2.01 1.29
N ARG A 72 9.64 1.94 -0.04
CA ARG A 72 8.82 2.88 -0.81
C ARG A 72 7.34 2.64 -0.55
N ILE A 73 6.93 1.38 -0.43
CA ILE A 73 5.55 1.03 -0.07
C ILE A 73 5.23 1.48 1.37
N LEU A 74 6.18 1.35 2.29
CA LEU A 74 6.02 1.84 3.66
C LEU A 74 5.94 3.38 3.71
N LYS A 75 6.78 4.07 2.92
CA LYS A 75 6.73 5.52 2.78
C LYS A 75 5.39 5.99 2.20
N ALA A 76 4.88 5.32 1.17
CA ALA A 76 3.58 5.61 0.58
C ALA A 76 2.45 5.46 1.62
N SER A 77 2.45 4.38 2.42
CA SER A 77 1.41 4.18 3.43
C SER A 77 1.43 5.23 4.54
N ILE A 78 2.63 5.73 4.91
CA ILE A 78 2.76 6.86 5.85
C ILE A 78 2.14 8.12 5.25
N LEU A 79 2.48 8.49 4.01
CA LEU A 79 1.90 9.67 3.34
C LEU A 79 0.37 9.58 3.23
N ILE A 80 -0.15 8.39 2.94
CA ILE A 80 -1.61 8.14 2.90
C ILE A 80 -2.23 8.37 4.29
N SER A 81 -1.59 7.87 5.35
CA SER A 81 -2.08 8.09 6.73
C SER A 81 -2.03 9.57 7.15
N GLN A 82 -1.18 10.37 6.51
CA GLN A 82 -1.11 11.83 6.67
C GLN A 82 -2.08 12.60 5.76
N GLY A 83 -2.86 11.91 4.92
CA GLY A 83 -3.92 12.51 4.11
C GLY A 83 -3.62 12.66 2.62
N MET A 84 -2.44 12.27 2.14
CA MET A 84 -2.14 12.28 0.70
C MET A 84 -3.01 11.26 -0.05
N GLY A 85 -3.38 11.58 -1.29
CA GLY A 85 -4.06 10.64 -2.19
C GLY A 85 -3.24 9.37 -2.39
N VAL A 86 -3.91 8.22 -2.58
CA VAL A 86 -3.22 6.91 -2.70
C VAL A 86 -2.20 6.93 -3.84
N PHE A 87 -2.61 7.30 -5.04
CA PHE A 87 -1.71 7.33 -6.19
C PHE A 87 -0.60 8.37 -6.02
N ASP A 88 -0.92 9.56 -5.50
CA ASP A 88 0.07 10.60 -5.24
C ASP A 88 1.13 10.14 -4.23
N ALA A 89 0.72 9.43 -3.18
CA ALA A 89 1.63 8.87 -2.20
C ALA A 89 2.59 7.83 -2.79
N PHE A 90 2.12 6.99 -3.72
CA PHE A 90 3.01 6.07 -4.43
C PHE A 90 3.94 6.82 -5.40
N HIS A 91 3.45 7.79 -6.16
CA HIS A 91 4.33 8.60 -7.01
C HIS A 91 5.39 9.35 -6.18
N ALA A 92 4.99 9.95 -5.07
CA ALA A 92 5.88 10.62 -4.11
C ALA A 92 6.88 9.65 -3.46
N ALA A 93 6.47 8.43 -3.11
CA ALA A 93 7.37 7.48 -2.51
C ALA A 93 8.46 6.99 -3.49
N PHE A 94 8.11 6.89 -4.78
CA PHE A 94 9.00 6.40 -5.83
C PHE A 94 9.82 7.51 -6.53
N SER A 95 9.54 8.78 -6.28
CA SER A 95 10.16 9.92 -6.96
C SER A 95 11.51 10.38 -6.39
N GLU A 96 12.02 9.72 -5.35
CA GLU A 96 13.26 10.10 -4.65
C GLU A 96 13.32 11.59 -4.22
N GLY A 97 12.17 12.24 -4.05
CA GLY A 97 12.07 13.63 -3.58
C GLY A 97 11.92 14.70 -4.67
N LYS A 98 12.03 14.34 -5.96
CA LYS A 98 11.82 15.26 -7.09
C LYS A 98 10.77 14.71 -8.06
N ILE A 99 9.75 15.49 -8.37
CA ILE A 99 8.63 15.00 -9.19
C ILE A 99 8.21 16.01 -10.26
N ILE A 100 7.99 15.54 -11.49
CA ILE A 100 7.37 16.33 -12.56
C ILE A 100 5.85 16.16 -12.41
N SER A 101 5.13 17.23 -12.09
CA SER A 101 3.68 17.19 -11.89
C SER A 101 3.07 18.59 -11.94
N SER A 102 1.79 18.67 -12.31
CA SER A 102 0.96 19.87 -12.17
C SER A 102 0.28 19.98 -10.78
N ASP A 103 0.29 18.90 -9.99
CA ASP A 103 -0.37 18.90 -8.68
C ASP A 103 0.51 19.53 -7.61
N HIS A 104 -0.02 20.52 -6.88
CA HIS A 104 0.71 21.25 -5.84
C HIS A 104 0.84 20.47 -4.53
N ILE A 105 0.08 19.38 -4.34
CA ILE A 105 0.08 18.59 -3.11
C ILE A 105 1.49 18.11 -2.73
N TYR A 106 2.34 17.83 -3.72
CA TYR A 106 3.70 17.37 -3.48
C TYR A 106 4.54 18.41 -2.70
N GLU A 107 4.37 19.70 -2.99
CA GLU A 107 5.10 20.79 -2.32
C GLU A 107 4.70 20.88 -0.84
N GLU A 108 3.40 20.66 -0.52
CA GLU A 108 2.88 20.66 0.85
C GLU A 108 3.49 19.54 1.72
N PHE A 109 3.89 18.44 1.10
CA PHE A 109 4.55 17.31 1.75
C PHE A 109 6.09 17.34 1.64
N GLY A 110 6.66 18.48 1.23
CA GLY A 110 8.11 18.72 1.21
C GLY A 110 8.85 18.13 0.00
N TYR A 111 8.13 17.77 -1.07
CA TYR A 111 8.75 17.33 -2.31
C TYR A 111 9.10 18.52 -3.22
N THR A 112 10.20 18.37 -3.96
CA THR A 112 10.57 19.35 -4.98
C THR A 112 9.78 19.06 -6.26
N ARG A 113 8.80 19.92 -6.58
CA ARG A 113 8.00 19.81 -7.80
C ARG A 113 8.68 20.54 -8.96
N ILE A 114 8.90 19.82 -10.06
CA ILE A 114 9.21 20.37 -11.38
C ILE A 114 7.86 20.63 -12.05
N LYS A 115 7.56 21.91 -12.28
CA LYS A 115 6.28 22.36 -12.82
C LYS A 115 6.06 21.81 -14.22
N LEU A 116 4.86 21.27 -14.44
CA LEU A 116 4.42 20.83 -15.77
C LEU A 116 3.71 21.96 -16.53
N GLU A 117 3.10 22.87 -15.78
CA GLU A 117 2.46 24.08 -16.29
C GLU A 117 3.47 25.06 -16.88
N ASP A 118 3.05 25.75 -17.95
CA ASP A 118 3.82 26.86 -18.52
C ASP A 118 3.90 28.03 -17.51
N PRO A 119 4.95 28.87 -17.58
CA PRO A 119 5.16 30.00 -16.68
C PRO A 119 4.02 31.02 -16.61
#